data_AF-A0A7S0F1L7-F1
#
_entry.id   AF-A0A7S0F1L7-F1
#
_cell.length_a   1.000
_cell.length_b   1.000
_cell.length_c   1.000
_cell.angle_alpha   90.00
_cell.angle_beta   90.00
_cell.angle_gamma   90.00
#
_symmetry.space_group_name_H-M   'P 1'
#
loop_
_entity.id
_entity.type
_entity.pdbx_description
1 polymer ?
#
loop_
_entity_poly.entity_id
_entity_poly.type
_entity_poly.pdbx_seq_one_letter_code
_entity_poly.pdbx_strand_id
1 'polypeptide(L)'
;TDTNVYDNQAGKQGGGVLLSGTLTMVTSRIMANRATEGANLYLGAGSTTTYVLPAPPGYWVPATKCEVWREACPPSDSACKEAAASCTINLVDDVDNCNVTSSSCQSTTFNQPCDWQKNPALLGKTVYVLPLGSHDLNYPFACAAGVLGGNGSLTNQQTSAACAGLCPAGFYCPTYATTEKIPCTQGHYCPLGASSALPCAEGTYSNATSLTSSDQCTPTGKGHSAPIGSTLQTKCSPGTVAPNASMATCDKCAAGTYQANEGEQTCAACD
;
A
#
# COMPACT_ATOMS: atom_id res chain seq x y z
N THR A 1 -11.53 -25.53 8.46
CA THR A 1 -10.39 -26.43 8.73
C THR A 1 -9.28 -26.09 7.77
N ASP A 2 -8.04 -26.33 8.17
CA ASP A 2 -6.81 -26.07 7.41
C ASP A 2 -6.83 -26.88 6.10
N THR A 3 -7.38 -26.31 5.02
CA THR A 3 -7.60 -27.03 3.77
C THR A 3 -6.99 -26.26 2.61
N ASN A 4 -5.99 -26.85 1.98
CA ASN A 4 -5.43 -26.34 0.73
C ASN A 4 -6.17 -27.01 -0.42
N VAL A 5 -6.94 -26.21 -1.16
CA VAL A 5 -7.67 -26.65 -2.35
C VAL A 5 -6.96 -26.08 -3.57
N TYR A 6 -6.11 -26.88 -4.18
CA TYR A 6 -5.26 -26.45 -5.29
C TYR A 6 -5.31 -27.43 -6.46
N ASP A 7 -5.06 -26.93 -7.67
CA ASP A 7 -4.95 -27.70 -8.92
C ASP A 7 -6.13 -28.63 -9.24
N ASN A 8 -7.34 -28.31 -8.76
CA ASN A 8 -8.52 -29.09 -9.13
C ASN A 8 -8.91 -28.76 -10.59
N GLN A 9 -9.09 -29.80 -11.39
CA GLN A 9 -9.48 -29.70 -12.80
C GLN A 9 -10.86 -30.30 -13.00
N ALA A 10 -11.84 -29.45 -13.31
CA ALA A 10 -13.18 -29.90 -13.68
C ALA A 10 -13.25 -30.18 -15.19
N GLY A 11 -13.70 -31.39 -15.57
CA GLY A 11 -13.82 -31.82 -16.97
C GLY A 11 -15.08 -31.33 -17.71
N LYS A 12 -15.99 -30.59 -17.05
CA LYS A 12 -17.23 -29.98 -17.58
C LYS A 12 -17.55 -28.68 -16.82
N GLN A 13 -18.66 -27.99 -17.17
CA GLN A 13 -19.15 -26.77 -16.50
C GLN A 13 -19.06 -26.86 -14.96
N GLY A 14 -18.32 -25.94 -14.34
CA GLY A 14 -18.18 -25.83 -12.89
C GLY A 14 -16.73 -25.61 -12.46
N GLY A 15 -16.52 -24.63 -11.61
CA GLY A 15 -15.24 -24.36 -10.95
C GLY A 15 -14.59 -25.56 -10.29
N GLY A 16 -13.29 -25.48 -10.04
CA GLY A 16 -12.62 -26.50 -9.23
C GLY A 16 -13.23 -26.69 -7.84
N VAL A 17 -14.03 -25.74 -7.32
CA VAL A 17 -14.80 -25.87 -6.08
C VAL A 17 -16.25 -25.35 -6.21
N LEU A 18 -17.23 -26.20 -5.92
CA LEU A 18 -18.65 -25.84 -5.80
C LEU A 18 -19.09 -25.90 -4.33
N LEU A 19 -19.65 -24.81 -3.80
CA LEU A 19 -20.19 -24.77 -2.44
C LEU A 19 -21.71 -24.62 -2.43
N SER A 20 -22.38 -25.42 -1.61
CA SER A 20 -23.82 -25.35 -1.32
C SER A 20 -24.06 -25.55 0.17
N GLY A 21 -23.51 -24.64 0.98
CA GLY A 21 -23.50 -24.74 2.44
C GLY A 21 -22.56 -23.71 3.09
N THR A 22 -22.12 -23.98 4.32
CA THR A 22 -21.20 -23.09 5.04
C THR A 22 -19.74 -23.49 4.80
N LEU A 23 -18.93 -22.55 4.34
CA LEU A 23 -17.48 -22.68 4.25
C LEU A 23 -16.82 -21.71 5.21
N THR A 24 -16.33 -22.23 6.33
CA THR A 24 -15.48 -21.46 7.24
C THR A 24 -14.02 -21.73 6.88
N MET A 25 -13.42 -20.77 6.20
CA MET A 25 -12.01 -20.84 5.83
C MET A 25 -11.17 -20.36 7.01
N VAL A 26 -10.58 -21.34 7.69
CA VAL A 26 -9.57 -21.13 8.73
C VAL A 26 -8.30 -21.72 8.14
N THR A 27 -7.29 -20.88 8.02
CA THR A 27 -6.00 -21.19 7.42
C THR A 27 -5.91 -21.82 6.02
N SER A 28 -6.92 -21.59 5.19
CA SER A 28 -7.10 -22.31 3.91
C SER A 28 -6.64 -21.51 2.68
N ARG A 29 -6.22 -22.20 1.62
CA ARG A 29 -5.91 -21.61 0.30
C ARG A 29 -6.82 -22.20 -0.78
N ILE A 30 -7.24 -21.38 -1.73
CA ILE A 30 -7.94 -21.82 -2.95
C ILE A 30 -7.18 -21.21 -4.13
N MET A 31 -6.34 -22.00 -4.80
CA MET A 31 -5.45 -21.50 -5.86
C MET A 31 -5.39 -22.43 -7.06
N ALA A 32 -5.11 -21.89 -8.25
CA ALA A 32 -4.79 -22.67 -9.46
C ALA A 32 -5.85 -23.71 -9.89
N ASN A 33 -7.09 -23.56 -9.43
CA ASN A 33 -8.21 -24.38 -9.87
C ASN A 33 -8.55 -24.01 -11.33
N ARG A 34 -8.88 -24.99 -12.16
CA ARG A 34 -9.20 -24.78 -13.58
C ARG A 34 -10.52 -25.46 -13.96
N ALA A 35 -11.33 -24.75 -14.72
CA ALA A 35 -12.55 -25.27 -15.33
C ALA A 35 -12.55 -24.94 -16.82
N THR A 36 -13.12 -25.83 -17.64
CA THR A 36 -13.31 -25.61 -19.09
C THR A 36 -14.41 -24.58 -19.36
N GLU A 37 -15.42 -24.53 -18.48
CA GLU A 37 -16.49 -23.53 -18.45
C GLU A 37 -16.85 -23.27 -16.97
N GLY A 38 -16.90 -22.01 -16.50
CA GLY A 38 -17.20 -21.67 -15.10
C GLY A 38 -16.12 -20.83 -14.42
N ALA A 39 -16.09 -20.83 -13.08
CA ALA A 39 -15.20 -19.98 -12.29
C ALA A 39 -14.50 -20.72 -11.15
N ASN A 40 -13.29 -20.32 -10.73
CA ASN A 40 -12.46 -21.07 -9.74
C ASN A 40 -13.20 -21.55 -8.48
N LEU A 41 -14.08 -20.72 -7.92
CA LEU A 41 -14.97 -21.02 -6.80
C LEU A 41 -16.39 -20.55 -7.15
N TYR A 42 -17.40 -21.42 -6.97
CA TYR A 42 -18.81 -21.03 -7.09
C TYR A 42 -19.54 -21.18 -5.76
N LEU A 43 -20.17 -20.10 -5.31
CA LEU A 43 -20.99 -20.05 -4.09
C LEU A 43 -22.48 -20.05 -4.47
N GLY A 44 -23.13 -21.20 -4.28
CA GLY A 44 -24.56 -21.37 -4.56
C GLY A 44 -25.45 -20.66 -3.56
N ALA A 45 -26.73 -20.45 -3.92
CA ALA A 45 -27.71 -19.81 -3.05
C ALA A 45 -27.78 -20.49 -1.67
N GLY A 46 -27.83 -19.68 -0.61
CA GLY A 46 -27.81 -20.16 0.78
C GLY A 46 -26.42 -20.50 1.32
N SER A 47 -25.36 -20.34 0.51
CA SER A 47 -23.99 -20.52 1.00
C SER A 47 -23.53 -19.34 1.85
N THR A 48 -22.72 -19.63 2.87
CA THR A 48 -22.07 -18.61 3.70
C THR A 48 -20.58 -18.90 3.76
N THR A 49 -19.76 -17.95 3.30
CA THR A 49 -18.31 -18.09 3.36
C THR A 49 -17.72 -16.94 4.16
N THR A 50 -17.05 -17.26 5.27
CA THR A 50 -16.52 -16.27 6.21
C THR A 50 -15.05 -16.51 6.50
N TYR A 51 -14.27 -15.43 6.53
CA TYR A 51 -12.87 -15.43 6.93
C TYR A 51 -12.70 -14.94 8.36
N VAL A 52 -11.98 -15.69 9.19
CA VAL A 52 -11.85 -15.42 10.63
C VAL A 52 -10.37 -15.26 11.02
N LEU A 53 -10.05 -14.22 11.81
CA LEU A 53 -8.71 -13.96 12.37
C LEU A 53 -8.39 -14.87 13.58
N PRO A 54 -7.10 -15.15 13.89
CA PRO A 54 -5.83 -14.56 13.37
C PRO A 54 -5.05 -15.34 12.27
N ALA A 55 -4.02 -14.73 11.63
CA ALA A 55 -3.17 -15.32 10.57
C ALA A 55 -1.80 -14.61 10.28
N PRO A 56 -0.68 -15.31 9.95
CA PRO A 56 0.68 -14.87 9.64
C PRO A 56 0.83 -14.30 8.21
N PRO A 57 2.05 -13.90 7.78
CA PRO A 57 2.32 -13.35 6.46
C PRO A 57 2.45 -14.44 5.41
N GLY A 58 1.74 -14.29 4.30
CA GLY A 58 1.81 -15.23 3.19
C GLY A 58 1.28 -16.63 3.51
N TYR A 59 0.82 -16.89 4.73
CA TYR A 59 0.26 -18.13 5.26
C TYR A 59 -0.85 -17.77 6.27
N TRP A 60 -1.47 -18.77 6.88
CA TRP A 60 -2.49 -18.64 7.93
C TRP A 60 -2.05 -19.56 9.11
N VAL A 61 -2.17 -19.18 10.40
CA VAL A 61 -1.83 -20.01 11.58
C VAL A 61 -3.10 -20.18 12.41
N PRO A 62 -3.28 -21.31 13.11
CA PRO A 62 -4.39 -21.52 14.03
C PRO A 62 -4.42 -20.48 15.14
N ALA A 63 -5.61 -20.24 15.70
CA ALA A 63 -5.87 -19.35 16.83
C ALA A 63 -5.27 -19.83 18.18
N THR A 64 -4.11 -20.51 18.19
CA THR A 64 -3.62 -21.21 19.39
C THR A 64 -2.10 -21.12 19.65
N LYS A 65 -1.31 -20.35 18.87
CA LYS A 65 0.14 -20.20 19.12
C LYS A 65 0.71 -18.85 18.65
N CYS A 66 1.44 -18.17 19.52
CA CYS A 66 2.22 -16.96 19.22
C CYS A 66 3.53 -17.33 18.50
N GLU A 67 3.75 -16.78 17.30
CA GLU A 67 5.01 -16.94 16.54
C GLU A 67 5.57 -15.57 16.18
N VAL A 68 6.83 -15.31 16.56
CA VAL A 68 7.51 -14.03 16.32
C VAL A 68 8.61 -14.19 15.29
N TRP A 69 8.54 -13.42 14.21
CA TRP A 69 9.48 -13.50 13.08
C TRP A 69 10.48 -12.35 13.12
N ARG A 70 11.74 -12.68 12.83
CA ARG A 70 12.88 -11.73 12.78
C ARG A 70 13.63 -11.89 11.47
N GLU A 71 14.21 -10.81 11.02
CA GLU A 71 15.17 -10.84 9.92
C GLU A 71 16.40 -11.68 10.31
N ALA A 72 16.91 -12.45 9.35
CA ALA A 72 18.08 -13.29 9.58
C ALA A 72 19.32 -12.41 9.79
N CYS A 73 20.11 -12.73 10.82
CA CYS A 73 21.38 -12.05 11.02
C CYS A 73 22.34 -12.28 9.85
N PRO A 74 23.06 -11.26 9.38
CA PRO A 74 24.11 -11.43 8.39
C PRO A 74 25.11 -12.51 8.81
N PRO A 75 25.65 -13.31 7.87
CA PRO A 75 26.56 -14.41 8.20
C PRO A 75 27.80 -13.97 9.01
N SER A 76 28.23 -12.72 8.84
CA SER A 76 29.39 -12.12 9.51
C SER A 76 29.08 -11.43 10.85
N ASP A 77 27.80 -11.28 11.22
CA ASP A 77 27.40 -10.51 12.40
C ASP A 77 27.16 -11.43 13.61
N SER A 78 28.23 -11.71 14.36
CA SER A 78 28.18 -12.55 15.56
C SER A 78 27.37 -11.91 16.69
N ALA A 79 27.40 -10.58 16.81
CA ALA A 79 26.65 -9.86 17.82
C ALA A 79 25.13 -9.98 17.60
N CYS A 80 24.69 -9.94 16.34
CA CYS A 80 23.30 -10.20 15.98
C CYS A 80 22.91 -11.65 16.30
N LYS A 81 23.75 -12.64 15.98
CA LYS A 81 23.45 -14.05 16.24
C LYS A 81 23.34 -14.36 17.74
N GLU A 82 24.23 -13.78 18.55
CA GLU A 82 24.18 -13.90 20.01
C GLU A 82 22.94 -13.21 20.60
N ALA A 83 22.58 -12.03 20.08
CA ALA A 83 21.34 -11.34 20.47
C ALA A 83 20.08 -12.09 20.02
N ALA A 84 20.10 -12.74 18.86
CA ALA A 84 19.01 -13.58 18.38
C ALA A 84 18.86 -14.87 19.22
N ALA A 85 19.94 -15.38 19.79
CA ALA A 85 19.91 -16.54 20.67
C ALA A 85 19.38 -16.24 22.08
N SER A 86 19.50 -14.99 22.56
CA SER A 86 18.95 -14.55 23.85
C SER A 86 17.47 -14.16 23.78
N CYS A 87 16.95 -13.96 22.57
CA CYS A 87 15.55 -13.71 22.29
C CYS A 87 14.69 -14.95 22.54
N THR A 88 13.96 -14.96 23.65
CA THR A 88 13.08 -16.08 23.99
C THR A 88 11.62 -15.62 24.07
N ILE A 89 10.71 -16.46 23.60
CA ILE A 89 9.28 -16.23 23.79
C ILE A 89 8.94 -16.70 25.19
N ASN A 90 8.35 -15.84 26.02
CA ASN A 90 7.66 -16.30 27.21
C ASN A 90 6.41 -17.06 26.76
N LEU A 91 6.47 -18.39 26.78
CA LEU A 91 5.40 -19.27 26.32
C LEU A 91 4.16 -19.29 27.23
N VAL A 92 4.24 -18.69 28.42
CA VAL A 92 3.12 -18.63 29.39
C VAL A 92 2.31 -17.37 29.17
N ASP A 93 2.99 -16.24 28.96
CA ASP A 93 2.35 -14.92 28.79
C ASP A 93 2.27 -14.49 27.32
N ASP A 94 2.79 -15.29 26.39
CA ASP A 94 2.96 -14.98 24.97
C ASP A 94 3.70 -13.65 24.72
N VAL A 95 4.61 -13.26 25.62
CA VAL A 95 5.38 -12.01 25.50
C VAL A 95 6.74 -12.30 24.88
N ASP A 96 7.06 -11.53 23.84
CA ASP A 96 8.39 -11.43 23.30
C ASP A 96 9.32 -10.69 24.27
N ASN A 97 10.27 -11.39 24.87
CA ASN A 97 11.15 -10.84 25.89
C ASN A 97 12.45 -10.24 25.35
N CYS A 98 12.56 -10.03 24.03
CA CYS A 98 13.66 -9.27 23.44
C CYS A 98 13.61 -7.82 23.92
N ASN A 99 14.15 -7.59 25.12
CA ASN A 99 14.10 -6.32 25.81
C ASN A 99 15.18 -5.39 25.22
N VAL A 100 14.80 -4.68 24.15
CA VAL A 100 15.03 -3.25 23.78
C VAL A 100 16.31 -2.47 24.19
N THR A 101 17.38 -3.06 24.71
CA THR A 101 18.59 -2.30 25.11
C THR A 101 19.89 -2.70 24.42
N SER A 102 19.89 -3.60 23.44
CA SER A 102 21.04 -3.76 22.55
C SER A 102 20.66 -3.48 21.11
N SER A 103 21.37 -2.54 20.49
CA SER A 103 21.28 -2.14 19.08
C SER A 103 21.66 -3.24 18.08
N SER A 104 21.61 -4.50 18.49
CA SER A 104 22.11 -5.69 17.78
C SER A 104 21.02 -6.72 17.49
N CYS A 105 19.80 -6.59 18.03
CA CYS A 105 18.70 -7.49 17.67
C CYS A 105 17.91 -6.92 16.47
N GLN A 106 17.67 -7.74 15.46
CA GLN A 106 16.85 -7.36 14.31
C GLN A 106 15.42 -7.05 14.76
N SER A 107 14.84 -5.98 14.21
CA SER A 107 13.45 -5.62 14.50
C SER A 107 12.52 -6.77 14.11
N THR A 108 11.46 -6.97 14.88
CA THR A 108 10.42 -7.94 14.52
C THR A 108 9.80 -7.49 13.20
N THR A 109 9.99 -8.26 12.14
CA THR A 109 9.38 -7.97 10.83
C THR A 109 7.87 -8.16 10.89
N PHE A 110 7.38 -9.02 11.81
CA PHE A 110 5.97 -9.29 12.00
C PHE A 110 5.67 -10.06 13.30
N ASN A 111 4.57 -9.70 13.98
CA ASN A 111 4.09 -10.31 15.23
C ASN A 111 2.61 -10.74 15.06
N GLN A 112 2.29 -12.03 15.25
CA GLN A 112 0.90 -12.54 15.24
C GLN A 112 0.61 -13.51 16.37
N PRO A 113 -0.56 -13.36 17.00
CA PRO A 113 -1.10 -12.11 17.51
C PRO A 113 -0.77 -12.06 19.00
N CYS A 114 0.44 -11.66 19.37
CA CYS A 114 0.84 -11.61 20.77
C CYS A 114 0.35 -10.33 21.47
N ASP A 115 -0.57 -9.57 20.83
CA ASP A 115 -1.17 -8.33 21.33
C ASP A 115 -2.69 -8.47 21.60
N TRP A 116 -3.20 -9.69 21.75
CA TRP A 116 -4.62 -9.94 22.04
C TRP A 116 -5.07 -9.33 23.37
N GLN A 117 -4.16 -9.06 24.31
CA GLN A 117 -4.48 -8.36 25.55
C GLN A 117 -4.71 -6.86 25.35
N LYS A 118 -4.07 -6.21 24.36
CA LYS A 118 -4.37 -4.80 24.03
C LYS A 118 -5.48 -4.67 22.98
N ASN A 119 -5.70 -5.70 22.16
CA ASN A 119 -6.69 -5.70 21.08
C ASN A 119 -7.56 -6.98 21.03
N PRO A 120 -8.28 -7.34 22.11
CA PRO A 120 -9.10 -8.58 22.18
C PRO A 120 -10.25 -8.60 21.16
N ALA A 121 -10.62 -7.42 20.64
CA ALA A 121 -11.66 -7.28 19.63
C ALA A 121 -11.32 -7.91 18.28
N LEU A 122 -10.08 -8.32 18.03
CA LEU A 122 -9.68 -8.90 16.73
C LEU A 122 -9.90 -10.42 16.66
N LEU A 123 -10.10 -11.09 17.80
CA LEU A 123 -10.34 -12.53 17.86
C LEU A 123 -11.74 -12.87 17.34
N GLY A 124 -11.84 -13.85 16.44
CA GLY A 124 -13.14 -14.30 15.92
C GLY A 124 -13.84 -13.33 14.97
N LYS A 125 -13.21 -12.20 14.60
CA LYS A 125 -13.81 -11.23 13.68
C LYS A 125 -13.87 -11.78 12.25
N THR A 126 -15.05 -11.65 11.65
CA THR A 126 -15.24 -11.85 10.22
C THR A 126 -14.62 -10.66 9.49
N VAL A 127 -13.58 -10.92 8.69
CA VAL A 127 -12.88 -9.87 7.94
C VAL A 127 -13.50 -9.66 6.57
N TYR A 128 -14.03 -10.74 5.98
CA TYR A 128 -14.60 -10.71 4.67
C TYR A 128 -15.66 -11.81 4.51
N VAL A 129 -16.71 -11.49 3.77
CA VAL A 129 -17.75 -12.43 3.36
C VAL A 129 -17.73 -12.43 1.83
N LEU A 130 -17.50 -13.60 1.23
CA LEU A 130 -17.55 -13.70 -0.22
C LEU A 130 -19.01 -13.54 -0.69
N PRO A 131 -19.27 -12.68 -1.69
CA PRO A 131 -20.60 -12.57 -2.28
C PRO A 131 -20.96 -13.86 -3.01
N LEU A 132 -22.26 -14.16 -3.16
CA LEU A 132 -22.73 -15.33 -3.89
C LEU A 132 -22.34 -15.27 -5.37
N GLY A 133 -22.22 -16.44 -6.00
CA GLY A 133 -21.90 -16.57 -7.42
C GLY A 133 -20.46 -16.99 -7.71
N SER A 134 -19.99 -16.64 -8.90
CA SER A 134 -18.73 -17.08 -9.50
C SER A 134 -17.54 -16.22 -9.07
N HIS A 135 -16.44 -16.86 -8.71
CA HIS A 135 -15.19 -16.22 -8.28
C HIS A 135 -13.99 -16.81 -8.99
N ASP A 136 -13.22 -15.98 -9.70
CA ASP A 136 -12.05 -16.37 -10.49
C ASP A 136 -10.71 -15.93 -9.90
N LEU A 137 -10.72 -15.52 -8.64
CA LEU A 137 -9.51 -15.08 -7.95
C LEU A 137 -8.79 -16.26 -7.30
N ASN A 138 -7.48 -16.11 -7.12
CA ASN A 138 -6.72 -16.95 -6.19
C ASN A 138 -6.94 -16.40 -4.77
N TYR A 139 -7.20 -17.28 -3.82
CA TYR A 139 -7.44 -16.94 -2.42
C TYR A 139 -6.30 -17.48 -1.54
N PRO A 140 -5.70 -16.63 -0.68
CA PRO A 140 -5.97 -15.20 -0.49
C PRO A 140 -5.69 -14.29 -1.70
N PHE A 141 -6.48 -13.22 -1.87
CA PHE A 141 -6.25 -12.23 -2.92
C PHE A 141 -5.16 -11.24 -2.51
N ALA A 142 -4.38 -10.75 -3.48
CA ALA A 142 -3.33 -9.76 -3.26
C ALA A 142 -3.91 -8.44 -2.73
N CYS A 143 -3.15 -7.75 -1.87
CA CYS A 143 -3.52 -6.41 -1.38
C CYS A 143 -3.75 -5.46 -2.55
N ALA A 144 -4.80 -4.65 -2.48
CA ALA A 144 -5.10 -3.68 -3.54
C ALA A 144 -4.02 -2.59 -3.64
N ALA A 145 -3.93 -1.93 -4.79
CA ALA A 145 -3.16 -0.69 -4.92
C ALA A 145 -3.61 0.33 -3.85
N GLY A 146 -2.66 1.09 -3.31
CA GLY A 146 -2.89 1.98 -2.17
C GLY A 146 -2.81 1.29 -0.80
N VAL A 147 -2.63 -0.03 -0.75
CA VAL A 147 -2.43 -0.81 0.49
C VAL A 147 -1.11 -1.55 0.42
N LEU A 148 -0.33 -1.54 1.50
CA LEU A 148 0.94 -2.26 1.56
C LEU A 148 0.70 -3.77 1.60
N GLY A 149 1.20 -4.49 0.60
CA GLY A 149 1.57 -5.89 0.74
C GLY A 149 2.73 -6.02 1.73
N GLY A 150 3.09 -7.23 2.14
CA GLY A 150 4.22 -7.40 3.06
C GLY A 150 5.34 -8.25 2.49
N ASN A 151 6.46 -8.23 3.21
CA ASN A 151 7.76 -8.74 2.76
C ASN A 151 7.95 -10.26 2.91
N GLY A 152 6.90 -11.06 2.69
CA GLY A 152 7.01 -12.51 2.71
C GLY A 152 8.00 -13.06 1.69
N SER A 153 8.29 -14.36 1.75
CA SER A 153 9.25 -15.06 0.87
C SER A 153 8.99 -14.94 -0.65
N LEU A 154 7.82 -14.42 -1.05
CA LEU A 154 7.43 -14.21 -2.44
C LEU A 154 6.78 -12.82 -2.57
N THR A 155 7.30 -12.00 -3.49
CA THR A 155 6.98 -10.57 -3.69
C THR A 155 5.52 -10.27 -4.09
N ASN A 156 4.71 -11.30 -4.34
CA ASN A 156 3.32 -11.19 -4.79
C ASN A 156 2.30 -11.72 -3.76
N GLN A 157 2.70 -11.98 -2.51
CA GLN A 157 1.82 -12.59 -1.52
C GLN A 157 1.23 -11.58 -0.52
N GLN A 158 -0.05 -11.81 -0.18
CA GLN A 158 -0.73 -11.12 0.91
C GLN A 158 -0.09 -11.51 2.25
N THR A 159 0.23 -10.52 3.10
CA THR A 159 0.90 -10.73 4.39
C THR A 159 0.01 -10.65 5.62
N SER A 160 -1.28 -10.40 5.43
CA SER A 160 -2.32 -10.66 6.42
C SER A 160 -3.69 -10.47 5.74
N ALA A 161 -4.77 -10.92 6.37
CA ALA A 161 -6.14 -10.65 5.90
C ALA A 161 -6.48 -9.14 5.81
N ALA A 162 -5.74 -8.29 6.52
CA ALA A 162 -5.87 -6.83 6.50
C ALA A 162 -4.69 -6.14 5.80
N CYS A 163 -3.82 -6.89 5.12
CA CYS A 163 -2.56 -6.39 4.57
C CYS A 163 -1.65 -5.78 5.66
N ALA A 164 -0.58 -5.08 5.28
CA ALA A 164 0.28 -4.38 6.24
C ALA A 164 -0.24 -2.97 6.61
N GLY A 165 -1.48 -2.64 6.21
CA GLY A 165 -2.10 -1.33 6.36
C GLY A 165 -2.07 -0.48 5.08
N LEU A 166 -2.67 0.71 5.17
CA LEU A 166 -2.68 1.68 4.06
C LEU A 166 -1.25 2.11 3.70
N CYS A 167 -1.04 2.45 2.43
CA CYS A 167 0.23 3.02 1.98
C CYS A 167 0.56 4.28 2.80
N PRO A 168 1.72 4.35 3.49
CA PRO A 168 2.05 5.50 4.33
C PRO A 168 2.09 6.78 3.52
N ALA A 169 1.63 7.88 4.12
CA ALA A 169 1.71 9.20 3.48
C ALA A 169 3.16 9.54 3.11
N GLY A 170 3.35 10.24 1.99
CA GLY A 170 4.67 10.49 1.39
C GLY A 170 5.17 9.34 0.51
N PHE A 171 4.40 8.26 0.40
CA PHE A 171 4.66 7.15 -0.49
C PHE A 171 3.37 6.73 -1.21
N TYR A 172 3.53 6.03 -2.33
CA TYR A 172 2.43 5.41 -3.05
C TYR A 172 2.72 3.94 -3.37
N CYS A 173 1.62 3.20 -3.51
CA CYS A 173 1.62 1.75 -3.70
C CYS A 173 0.90 1.43 -5.02
N PRO A 174 1.61 1.41 -6.16
CA PRO A 174 1.01 1.45 -7.49
C PRO A 174 0.31 0.17 -7.92
N THR A 175 0.77 -0.97 -7.42
CA THR A 175 0.30 -2.28 -7.86
C THR A 175 -0.27 -3.07 -6.70
N TYR A 176 -1.01 -4.10 -7.05
CA TYR A 176 -1.41 -5.11 -6.09
C TYR A 176 -0.17 -5.72 -5.42
N ALA A 177 -0.30 -6.04 -4.12
CA ALA A 177 0.77 -6.57 -3.29
C ALA A 177 2.07 -5.75 -3.32
N THR A 178 1.99 -4.41 -3.41
CA THR A 178 3.19 -3.55 -3.30
C THR A 178 3.88 -3.81 -1.96
N THR A 179 5.07 -4.41 -1.98
CA THR A 179 5.89 -4.67 -0.78
C THR A 179 6.89 -3.55 -0.53
N GLU A 180 7.41 -2.94 -1.61
CA GLU A 180 8.28 -1.78 -1.56
C GLU A 180 7.50 -0.53 -1.98
N LYS A 181 7.25 0.33 -1.00
CA LYS A 181 6.59 1.61 -1.20
C LYS A 181 7.47 2.56 -2.00
N ILE A 182 6.87 3.30 -2.92
CA ILE A 182 7.60 4.25 -3.77
C ILE A 182 7.42 5.66 -3.21
N PRO A 183 8.50 6.42 -2.94
CA PRO A 183 8.37 7.79 -2.46
C PRO A 183 7.73 8.68 -3.53
N CYS A 184 6.94 9.68 -3.10
CA CYS A 184 6.42 10.67 -4.04
C CYS A 184 7.57 11.45 -4.66
N THR A 185 7.56 11.56 -5.98
CA THR A 185 8.53 12.32 -6.72
C THR A 185 8.28 13.82 -6.60
N GLN A 186 9.27 14.62 -7.00
CA GLN A 186 9.14 16.07 -7.06
C GLN A 186 7.94 16.47 -7.93
N GLY A 187 7.31 17.59 -7.58
CA GLY A 187 6.08 18.06 -8.20
C GLY A 187 4.84 17.25 -7.83
N HIS A 188 4.93 16.27 -6.92
CA HIS A 188 3.82 15.42 -6.51
C HIS A 188 3.76 15.24 -4.98
N TYR A 189 2.59 14.84 -4.48
CA TYR A 189 2.31 14.45 -3.11
C TYR A 189 1.53 13.14 -3.05
N CYS A 190 1.59 12.41 -1.94
CA CYS A 190 0.85 11.17 -1.73
C CYS A 190 0.23 11.17 -0.33
N PRO A 191 -1.11 11.26 -0.22
CA PRO A 191 -1.78 11.09 1.06
C PRO A 191 -1.73 9.64 1.54
N LEU A 192 -2.19 9.39 2.77
CA LEU A 192 -2.34 8.04 3.31
C LEU A 192 -3.24 7.20 2.39
N GLY A 193 -2.78 6.01 2.00
CA GLY A 193 -3.52 5.11 1.11
C GLY A 193 -3.35 5.41 -0.38
N ALA A 194 -2.39 6.26 -0.78
CA ALA A 194 -2.19 6.61 -2.17
C ALA A 194 -1.78 5.39 -3.03
N SER A 195 -2.56 5.12 -4.08
CA SER A 195 -2.20 4.19 -5.15
C SER A 195 -1.33 4.84 -6.23
N SER A 196 -1.24 6.16 -6.27
CA SER A 196 -0.43 6.90 -7.23
C SER A 196 -0.01 8.24 -6.63
N ALA A 197 1.12 8.78 -7.09
CA ALA A 197 1.50 10.14 -6.76
C ALA A 197 0.54 11.13 -7.42
N LEU A 198 0.04 12.10 -6.65
CA LEU A 198 -0.86 13.15 -7.11
C LEU A 198 -0.04 14.41 -7.42
N PRO A 199 -0.20 15.05 -8.59
CA PRO A 199 0.59 16.22 -8.93
C PRO A 199 0.19 17.42 -8.05
N CYS A 200 1.17 18.29 -7.78
CA CYS A 200 0.91 19.63 -7.28
C CYS A 200 -0.03 20.37 -8.26
N ALA A 201 -1.00 21.09 -7.71
CA ALA A 201 -1.96 21.83 -8.51
C ALA A 201 -1.27 22.92 -9.33
N GLU A 202 -1.91 23.35 -10.41
CA GLU A 202 -1.43 24.49 -11.18
C GLU A 202 -1.28 25.74 -10.30
N GLY A 203 -0.30 26.59 -10.62
CA GLY A 203 0.09 27.70 -9.76
C GLY A 203 0.90 27.28 -8.53
N THR A 204 1.16 25.99 -8.34
CA THR A 204 2.03 25.49 -7.27
C THR A 204 3.11 24.57 -7.82
N TYR A 205 4.22 24.45 -7.11
CA TYR A 205 5.35 23.62 -7.47
C TYR A 205 6.01 23.01 -6.23
N SER A 206 6.78 21.94 -6.39
CA SER A 206 7.61 21.41 -5.30
C SER A 206 8.84 20.69 -5.80
N ASN A 207 10.00 21.02 -5.24
CA ASN A 207 11.26 20.32 -5.49
C ASN A 207 11.58 19.27 -4.42
N ALA A 208 10.73 19.13 -3.39
CA ALA A 208 10.91 18.14 -2.34
C ALA A 208 10.31 16.79 -2.77
N THR A 209 10.83 15.71 -2.18
CA THR A 209 10.29 14.35 -2.32
C THR A 209 9.45 13.99 -1.11
N SER A 210 8.60 12.96 -1.26
CA SER A 210 7.79 12.38 -0.19
C SER A 210 6.81 13.35 0.48
N LEU A 211 6.24 14.28 -0.29
CA LEU A 211 5.15 15.14 0.18
C LEU A 211 3.93 14.29 0.55
N THR A 212 3.27 14.66 1.64
CA THR A 212 2.11 13.94 2.20
C THR A 212 0.78 14.61 1.84
N SER A 213 0.79 15.91 1.51
CA SER A 213 -0.41 16.71 1.21
C SER A 213 -0.14 17.75 0.12
N SER A 214 -1.19 18.17 -0.58
CA SER A 214 -1.16 19.28 -1.53
C SER A 214 -0.69 20.60 -0.91
N ASP A 215 -0.93 20.79 0.39
CA ASP A 215 -0.58 22.03 1.09
C ASP A 215 0.93 22.23 1.23
N GLN A 216 1.71 21.17 0.97
CA GLN A 216 3.17 21.22 0.95
C GLN A 216 3.72 21.66 -0.42
N CYS A 217 2.85 21.84 -1.43
CA CYS A 217 3.22 22.45 -2.69
C CYS A 217 3.34 23.98 -2.50
N THR A 218 4.42 24.55 -3.00
CA THR A 218 4.74 25.98 -2.86
C THR A 218 4.03 26.79 -3.95
N PRO A 219 3.27 27.83 -3.62
CA PRO A 219 2.71 28.76 -4.61
C PRO A 219 3.79 29.45 -5.45
N THR A 220 3.52 29.72 -6.73
CA THR A 220 4.41 30.57 -7.53
C THR A 220 4.38 32.01 -7.06
N GLY A 221 5.53 32.68 -7.14
CA GLY A 221 5.60 34.12 -6.98
C GLY A 221 5.06 34.86 -8.20
N LYS A 222 4.79 36.16 -8.04
CA LYS A 222 4.51 37.04 -9.19
C LYS A 222 5.65 36.98 -10.22
N GLY A 223 5.32 37.17 -11.48
CA GLY A 223 6.26 37.03 -12.60
C GLY A 223 6.60 35.58 -12.96
N HIS A 224 6.03 34.59 -12.27
CA HIS A 224 6.28 33.18 -12.54
C HIS A 224 4.99 32.38 -12.72
N SER A 225 5.10 31.26 -13.43
CA SER A 225 4.03 30.30 -13.63
C SER A 225 4.49 28.87 -13.34
N ALA A 226 3.53 28.01 -13.03
CA ALA A 226 3.76 26.58 -12.81
C ALA A 226 2.54 25.79 -13.30
N PRO A 227 2.66 25.05 -14.41
CA PRO A 227 1.67 24.05 -14.79
C PRO A 227 1.53 22.93 -13.73
N ILE A 228 0.49 22.12 -13.85
CA ILE A 228 0.26 20.94 -12.98
C ILE A 228 1.52 20.07 -12.92
N GLY A 229 1.92 19.66 -11.71
CA GLY A 229 3.05 18.75 -11.51
C GLY A 229 4.43 19.41 -11.63
N SER A 230 4.51 20.75 -11.63
CA SER A 230 5.78 21.47 -11.73
C SER A 230 6.70 21.20 -10.55
N THR A 231 7.98 20.98 -10.82
CA THR A 231 9.01 20.85 -9.78
C THR A 231 9.58 22.20 -9.34
N LEU A 232 9.48 23.20 -10.22
CA LEU A 232 9.97 24.56 -10.03
C LEU A 232 8.99 25.55 -10.68
N GLN A 233 9.00 26.79 -10.21
CA GLN A 233 8.34 27.90 -10.89
C GLN A 233 9.17 28.39 -12.08
N THR A 234 8.50 28.79 -13.17
CA THR A 234 9.13 29.27 -14.41
C THR A 234 8.83 30.74 -14.61
N LYS A 235 9.87 31.56 -14.88
CA LYS A 235 9.68 32.98 -15.21
C LYS A 235 8.85 33.14 -16.48
N CYS A 236 7.99 34.15 -16.50
CA CYS A 236 7.28 34.52 -17.72
C CYS A 236 8.26 35.03 -18.78
N SER A 237 8.16 34.49 -19.99
CA SER A 237 8.98 34.91 -21.13
C SER A 237 8.56 36.31 -21.62
N PRO A 238 9.43 37.02 -22.34
CA PRO A 238 9.08 38.31 -22.95
C PRO A 238 7.78 38.23 -23.76
N GLY A 239 6.97 39.29 -23.68
CA GLY A 239 5.60 39.32 -24.22
C GLY A 239 4.54 38.62 -23.37
N THR A 240 4.92 38.04 -22.22
CA THR A 240 3.99 37.47 -21.24
C THR A 240 4.28 37.95 -19.82
N VAL A 241 3.27 37.95 -18.97
CA VAL A 241 3.34 38.45 -17.59
C VAL A 241 2.58 37.55 -16.62
N ALA A 242 2.98 37.56 -15.36
CA ALA A 242 2.20 36.97 -14.27
C ALA A 242 1.95 38.02 -13.19
N PRO A 243 0.84 38.79 -13.28
CA PRO A 243 0.54 39.85 -12.32
C PRO A 243 0.28 39.32 -10.91
N ASN A 244 -0.20 38.09 -10.80
CA ASN A 244 -0.60 37.45 -9.55
C ASN A 244 0.33 36.29 -9.18
N ALA A 245 0.35 35.95 -7.90
CA ALA A 245 0.93 34.70 -7.43
C ALA A 245 0.02 33.52 -7.80
N SER A 246 0.55 32.31 -7.74
CA SER A 246 -0.17 31.07 -8.02
C SER A 246 -0.75 30.97 -9.43
N MET A 247 -0.04 31.50 -10.43
CA MET A 247 -0.48 31.43 -11.82
C MET A 247 -0.06 30.12 -12.50
N ALA A 248 -1.03 29.45 -13.14
CA ALA A 248 -0.80 28.23 -13.92
C ALA A 248 0.05 28.48 -15.16
N THR A 249 -0.22 29.59 -15.84
CA THR A 249 0.40 30.02 -17.09
C THR A 249 0.60 31.52 -17.07
N CYS A 250 1.55 32.04 -17.86
CA CYS A 250 1.71 33.48 -18.03
C CYS A 250 0.68 34.05 -19.02
N ASP A 251 0.15 35.22 -18.70
CA ASP A 251 -0.79 35.94 -19.54
C ASP A 251 -0.04 36.67 -20.66
N LYS A 252 -0.54 36.61 -21.89
CA LYS A 252 0.03 37.38 -23.01
C LYS A 252 -0.31 38.86 -22.86
N CYS A 253 0.66 39.72 -23.18
CA CYS A 253 0.39 41.15 -23.29
C CYS A 253 -0.69 41.42 -24.35
N ALA A 254 -1.62 42.32 -24.03
CA ALA A 254 -2.66 42.74 -24.96
C ALA A 254 -2.04 43.51 -26.14
N ALA A 255 -2.73 43.52 -27.28
CA ALA A 255 -2.29 44.29 -28.45
C ALA A 255 -2.08 45.77 -28.09
N GLY A 256 -0.95 46.34 -28.52
CA GLY A 256 -0.53 47.69 -28.14
C GLY A 256 0.27 47.76 -26.83
N THR A 257 0.51 46.61 -26.16
CA THR A 257 1.39 46.51 -25.00
C THR A 257 2.44 45.41 -25.19
N TYR A 258 3.61 45.58 -24.59
CA TYR A 258 4.72 44.65 -24.65
C TYR A 258 5.55 44.66 -23.36
N GLN A 259 6.32 43.59 -23.15
CA GLN A 259 7.30 43.50 -22.08
C GLN A 259 8.55 42.77 -22.59
N ALA A 260 9.71 43.41 -22.46
CA ALA A 260 10.97 42.95 -23.02
C ALA A 260 11.73 41.96 -22.12
N ASN A 261 11.50 42.01 -20.81
CA ASN A 261 12.24 41.23 -19.83
C ASN A 261 11.48 39.99 -19.35
N GLU A 262 12.22 38.99 -18.88
CA GLU A 262 11.66 37.81 -18.22
C GLU A 262 11.24 38.09 -16.78
N GLY A 263 10.19 37.41 -16.32
CA GLY A 263 9.78 37.44 -14.92
C GLY A 263 8.93 38.66 -14.55
N GLU A 264 8.32 39.30 -15.54
CA GLU A 264 7.65 40.57 -15.37
C GLU A 264 6.17 40.44 -15.00
N GLN A 265 5.67 41.47 -14.32
CA GLN A 265 4.33 41.45 -13.71
C GLN A 265 3.31 42.27 -14.50
N THR A 266 3.79 43.16 -15.38
CA THR A 266 2.97 44.12 -16.10
C THR A 266 3.52 44.36 -17.50
N CYS A 267 2.61 44.59 -18.46
CA CYS A 267 2.95 44.98 -19.82
C CYS A 267 3.00 46.52 -19.92
N ALA A 268 3.97 47.06 -20.66
CA ALA A 268 4.09 48.48 -20.96
C ALA A 268 3.46 48.79 -22.33
N ALA A 269 3.01 50.03 -22.55
CA ALA A 269 2.55 50.45 -23.89
C ALA A 269 3.72 50.43 -24.88
N CYS A 270 3.44 50.11 -26.14
CA CYS A 270 4.43 50.23 -27.20
C CYS A 270 4.65 51.71 -27.54
N ASP A 271 5.90 52.15 -27.55
CA ASP A 271 6.31 53.48 -28.06
C ASP A 271 6.31 53.54 -29.59
#